data_AF-A0AAV4NEF0-F1
#
_entry.id   AF-A0AAV4NEF0-F1
#
_cell.length_a   1.000
_cell.length_b   1.000
_cell.length_c   1.000
_cell.angle_alpha   90.00
_cell.angle_beta   90.00
_cell.angle_gamma   90.00
#
_symmetry.space_group_name_H-M   'P 1'
#
loop_
_entity.id
_entity.type
_entity.pdbx_description
1 polymer ?
#
loop_
_entity_poly.entity_id
_entity_poly.type
_entity_poly.pdbx_seq_one_letter_code
_entity_poly.pdbx_strand_id
1 'polypeptide(L)'
;KTTLIIHEMNAALTGDSNLQQCYKDLKECERQMEVARKSLMSEVEAKAFNLNISRRSQNAEPLLNFPYKPEDHPVDQIYHPNTEEDWEKDLEDKVQKSVATRQEASTCILRTQCVIKDELTRTADAWYRTSKALQEAVQKDERSLFNVHNLLKTVGEHIHSTKQRLASLNDDMRVQDRGRNLQLWRLQTLSYRPGAEHIRDAPVKKLEEELGNIENRNAFVKEGMGRNQELLFQLDEEKLKQTLLMEQLTKKLFIERENCLGLRRTIAVEEMGLQDYVTDL
;
A
#
# COMPACT_ATOMS: atom_id res chain seq x y z
N LYS A 1 0.71 2.84 16.54
CA LYS A 1 0.83 2.39 15.12
C LYS A 1 1.82 1.25 14.98
N THR A 2 3.06 1.37 15.48
CA THR A 2 4.09 0.31 15.42
C THR A 2 3.69 -0.99 16.11
N THR A 3 3.00 -0.92 17.26
CA THR A 3 2.51 -2.10 17.99
C THR A 3 1.41 -2.88 17.26
N LEU A 4 0.64 -2.22 16.41
CA LEU A 4 -0.45 -2.82 15.64
C LEU A 4 0.13 -3.62 14.45
N ILE A 5 1.15 -3.06 13.79
CA ILE A 5 1.88 -3.70 12.69
C ILE A 5 2.60 -4.97 13.17
N ILE A 6 3.23 -4.95 14.35
CA ILE A 6 3.89 -6.13 14.92
C ILE A 6 2.87 -7.24 15.23
N HIS A 7 1.68 -6.87 15.71
CA HIS A 7 0.64 -7.85 16.03
C HIS A 7 0.06 -8.50 14.76
N GLU A 8 -0.15 -7.72 13.70
CA GLU A 8 -0.62 -8.21 12.39
C GLU A 8 0.43 -9.10 11.69
N MET A 9 1.72 -8.75 11.78
CA MET A 9 2.81 -9.60 11.27
C MET A 9 2.90 -10.93 12.04
N ASN A 10 2.75 -10.90 13.37
CA ASN A 10 2.73 -12.13 14.18
C ASN A 10 1.50 -13.00 13.87
N ALA A 11 0.34 -12.39 13.57
CA ALA A 11 -0.86 -13.12 13.18
C ALA A 11 -0.70 -13.83 11.81
N ALA A 12 -0.12 -13.14 10.82
CA ALA A 12 0.18 -13.73 9.51
C ALA A 12 1.21 -14.89 9.61
N LEU A 13 2.23 -14.75 10.46
CA LEU A 13 3.19 -15.82 10.73
C LEU A 13 2.55 -17.05 11.39
N THR A 14 1.56 -16.85 12.28
CA THR A 14 0.81 -17.96 12.87
C THR A 14 -0.13 -18.66 11.88
N GLY A 15 -0.73 -17.92 10.95
CA GLY A 15 -1.55 -18.48 9.86
C GLY A 15 -0.75 -19.41 8.95
N ASP A 16 0.44 -18.97 8.51
CA ASP A 16 1.35 -19.76 7.68
C ASP A 16 1.86 -21.01 8.42
N SER A 17 2.23 -20.88 9.71
CA SER A 17 2.62 -22.03 10.53
C SER A 17 1.48 -23.05 10.70
N ASN A 18 0.24 -22.60 10.84
CA ASN A 18 -0.93 -23.47 10.99
C ASN A 18 -1.27 -24.19 9.67
N LEU A 19 -1.16 -23.49 8.53
CA LEU A 19 -1.31 -24.07 7.19
C LEU A 19 -0.24 -25.11 6.90
N GLN A 20 1.02 -24.82 7.23
CA GLN A 20 2.13 -25.77 7.09
C GLN A 20 1.93 -27.01 7.95
N GLN A 21 1.40 -26.86 9.17
CA GLN A 21 1.09 -28.00 10.03
C GLN A 21 -0.07 -28.83 9.46
N CYS A 22 -1.15 -28.19 9.00
CA CYS A 22 -2.26 -28.88 8.35
C CYS A 22 -1.82 -29.65 7.10
N TYR A 23 -0.93 -29.06 6.29
CA TYR A 23 -0.35 -29.74 5.14
C TYR A 23 0.46 -30.98 5.52
N LYS A 24 1.26 -30.90 6.59
CA LYS A 24 2.01 -32.06 7.13
C LYS A 24 1.07 -33.15 7.63
N ASP A 25 0.04 -32.78 8.38
CA ASP A 25 -0.95 -33.71 8.94
C ASP A 25 -1.72 -34.42 7.81
N LEU A 26 -2.13 -33.70 6.76
CA LEU A 26 -2.79 -34.27 5.57
C LEU A 26 -1.89 -35.26 4.84
N LYS A 27 -0.62 -34.90 4.63
CA LYS A 27 0.37 -35.76 3.95
C LYS A 27 0.66 -37.04 4.74
N GLU A 28 0.67 -36.95 6.06
CA GLU A 28 0.82 -38.11 6.93
C GLU A 28 -0.42 -39.01 6.90
N CYS A 29 -1.63 -38.42 6.93
CA CYS A 29 -2.88 -39.17 6.75
C CYS A 29 -2.91 -39.91 5.40
N GLU A 30 -2.51 -39.26 4.31
CA GLU A 30 -2.40 -39.86 2.98
C GLU A 30 -1.44 -41.06 2.98
N ARG A 31 -0.25 -40.89 3.58
CA ARG A 31 0.74 -41.97 3.73
C ARG A 31 0.17 -43.15 4.52
N GLN A 32 -0.53 -42.90 5.62
CA GLN A 32 -1.12 -43.94 6.45
C GLN A 32 -2.25 -44.68 5.74
N MET A 33 -3.09 -43.98 4.98
CA MET A 33 -4.14 -44.60 4.16
C MET A 33 -3.54 -45.50 3.07
N GLU A 34 -2.46 -45.09 2.43
CA GLU A 34 -1.77 -45.88 1.41
C GLU A 34 -1.17 -47.17 2.00
N VAL A 35 -0.56 -47.08 3.20
CA VAL A 35 -0.02 -48.26 3.92
C VAL A 35 -1.16 -49.20 4.34
N ALA A 36 -2.25 -48.67 4.90
CA ALA A 36 -3.40 -49.46 5.31
C ALA A 36 -4.04 -50.17 4.11
N ARG A 37 -4.19 -49.47 2.98
CA ARG A 37 -4.71 -50.03 1.72
C ARG A 37 -3.85 -51.18 1.21
N LYS A 38 -2.52 -50.99 1.15
CA LYS A 38 -1.58 -52.04 0.72
C LYS A 38 -1.64 -53.27 1.63
N SER A 39 -1.69 -53.06 2.94
CA SER A 39 -1.82 -54.15 3.92
C SER A 39 -3.10 -54.95 3.73
N LEU A 40 -4.25 -54.26 3.60
CA LEU A 40 -5.55 -54.90 3.39
C LEU A 40 -5.60 -55.66 2.06
N MET A 41 -5.05 -55.08 0.99
CA MET A 41 -4.98 -55.74 -0.33
C MET A 41 -4.13 -57.01 -0.29
N SER A 42 -2.95 -56.97 0.32
CA SER A 42 -2.07 -58.14 0.47
C SER A 42 -2.76 -59.29 1.22
N GLU A 43 -3.60 -58.97 2.18
CA GLU A 43 -4.31 -59.95 3.00
C GLU A 43 -5.52 -60.57 2.28
N VAL A 44 -6.26 -59.74 1.53
CA VAL A 44 -7.31 -60.20 0.61
C VAL A 44 -6.73 -61.11 -0.46
N GLU A 45 -5.57 -60.75 -1.04
CA GLU A 45 -4.85 -61.57 -2.02
C GLU A 45 -4.38 -62.90 -1.42
N ALA A 46 -3.82 -62.89 -0.20
CA ALA A 46 -3.44 -64.11 0.52
C ALA A 46 -4.65 -65.03 0.79
N LYS A 47 -5.80 -64.47 1.17
CA LYS A 47 -7.04 -65.24 1.37
C LYS A 47 -7.59 -65.79 0.05
N ALA A 48 -7.58 -64.99 -1.03
CA ALA A 48 -7.99 -65.44 -2.35
C ALA A 48 -7.08 -66.56 -2.87
N PHE A 49 -5.77 -66.49 -2.61
CA PHE A 49 -4.80 -67.52 -2.94
C PHE A 49 -5.04 -68.81 -2.14
N ASN A 50 -5.22 -68.73 -0.82
CA ASN A 50 -5.51 -69.89 0.03
C ASN A 50 -6.84 -70.56 -0.31
N LEU A 51 -7.88 -69.79 -0.62
CA LEU A 51 -9.18 -70.32 -1.09
C LEU A 51 -9.04 -71.00 -2.45
N ASN A 52 -8.24 -70.44 -3.36
CA ASN A 52 -7.97 -71.04 -4.67
C ASN A 52 -7.15 -72.33 -4.57
N ILE A 53 -6.15 -72.40 -3.69
CA ILE A 53 -5.43 -73.64 -3.39
C ILE A 53 -6.41 -74.67 -2.84
N SER A 54 -7.19 -74.31 -1.81
CA SER A 54 -8.16 -75.20 -1.18
C SER A 54 -9.19 -75.75 -2.18
N ARG A 55 -9.68 -74.93 -3.12
CA ARG A 55 -10.56 -75.36 -4.22
C ARG A 55 -9.88 -76.28 -5.23
N ARG A 56 -8.61 -76.03 -5.57
CA ARG A 56 -7.85 -76.86 -6.52
C ARG A 56 -7.42 -78.18 -5.91
N SER A 57 -7.15 -78.23 -4.60
CA SER A 57 -6.76 -79.43 -3.87
C SER A 57 -7.96 -80.30 -3.47
N GLN A 58 -9.20 -79.78 -3.47
CA GLN A 58 -10.41 -80.58 -3.20
C GLN A 58 -10.65 -81.70 -4.21
N ASN A 59 -10.11 -81.59 -5.43
CA ASN A 59 -10.22 -82.61 -6.49
C ASN A 59 -8.90 -83.29 -6.83
N ALA A 60 -7.81 -82.98 -6.11
CA ALA A 60 -6.55 -83.67 -6.28
C ALA A 60 -6.56 -84.92 -5.39
N GLU A 61 -6.48 -86.11 -6.00
CA GLU A 61 -6.14 -87.32 -5.24
C GLU A 61 -4.84 -87.04 -4.45
N PRO A 62 -4.73 -87.53 -3.19
CA PRO A 62 -3.54 -87.30 -2.38
C PRO A 62 -2.33 -87.94 -3.07
N LEU A 63 -1.56 -87.14 -3.80
CA LEU A 63 -0.28 -87.55 -4.38
C LEU A 63 0.79 -87.57 -3.29
N LEU A 64 0.68 -88.49 -2.33
CA LEU A 64 1.75 -88.79 -1.38
C LEU A 64 1.81 -90.30 -1.08
N ASN A 65 2.45 -91.03 -2.00
CA ASN A 65 3.20 -92.26 -1.68
C ASN A 65 4.70 -91.95 -1.51
N PHE A 66 5.02 -90.83 -0.86
CA PHE A 66 6.37 -90.59 -0.34
C PHE A 66 6.35 -90.75 1.19
N PRO A 67 7.21 -91.59 1.77
CA PRO A 67 7.28 -91.77 3.21
C PRO A 67 7.81 -90.48 3.84
N TYR A 68 6.89 -89.63 4.31
CA TYR A 68 7.21 -88.47 5.12
C TYR A 68 7.73 -88.95 6.49
N LYS A 69 8.98 -88.63 6.80
CA LYS A 69 9.58 -88.82 8.13
C LYS A 69 9.60 -87.45 8.84
N PRO A 70 8.86 -87.28 9.95
CA PRO A 70 8.79 -86.01 10.67
C PRO A 70 10.14 -85.53 11.25
N GLU A 71 11.13 -86.40 11.36
CA GLU A 71 12.41 -86.15 12.04
C GLU A 71 13.42 -85.33 11.22
N ASP A 72 13.21 -85.20 9.89
CA ASP A 72 14.16 -84.52 8.98
C ASP A 72 13.82 -83.04 8.72
N HIS A 73 12.75 -82.51 9.33
CA HIS A 73 12.39 -81.10 9.17
C HIS A 73 12.96 -80.24 10.31
N PRO A 74 13.71 -79.15 10.01
CA PRO A 74 14.10 -78.20 11.03
C PRO A 74 12.83 -77.62 11.68
N VAL A 75 12.70 -77.82 12.98
CA VAL A 75 11.54 -77.44 13.83
C VAL A 75 11.21 -75.94 13.71
N ASP A 76 12.16 -75.13 13.23
CA ASP A 76 12.04 -73.67 13.09
C ASP A 76 11.25 -73.21 11.85
N GLN A 77 10.73 -74.11 11.01
CA GLN A 77 9.89 -73.77 9.84
C GLN A 77 8.44 -74.28 9.94
N ILE A 78 7.94 -74.57 11.15
CA ILE A 78 6.51 -74.76 11.33
C ILE A 78 5.85 -73.38 11.19
N TYR A 79 5.35 -73.10 9.99
CA TYR A 79 4.41 -72.01 9.75
C TYR A 79 3.21 -72.28 10.66
N HIS A 80 3.13 -71.61 11.81
CA HIS A 80 1.92 -71.63 12.62
C HIS A 80 0.85 -70.93 11.79
N PRO A 81 -0.13 -71.65 11.21
CA PRO A 81 -1.22 -70.99 10.53
C PRO A 81 -1.97 -70.24 11.61
N ASN A 82 -2.02 -68.91 11.52
CA ASN A 82 -2.95 -68.11 12.33
C ASN A 82 -4.30 -68.83 12.32
N THR A 83 -4.90 -69.03 13.49
CA THR A 83 -6.22 -69.66 13.58
C THR A 83 -7.24 -68.77 12.88
N GLU A 84 -8.41 -69.32 12.50
CA GLU A 84 -9.48 -68.53 11.91
C GLU A 84 -9.86 -67.33 12.80
N GLU A 85 -9.84 -67.52 14.13
CA GLU A 85 -10.05 -66.49 15.13
C GLU A 85 -8.95 -65.41 15.14
N ASP A 86 -7.67 -65.80 15.00
CA ASP A 86 -6.55 -64.85 14.91
C ASP A 86 -6.63 -63.99 13.64
N TRP A 87 -7.07 -64.59 12.52
CA TRP A 87 -7.30 -63.89 11.25
C TRP A 87 -8.47 -62.93 11.31
N GLU A 88 -9.60 -63.35 11.89
CA GLU A 88 -10.76 -62.49 12.06
C GLU A 88 -10.40 -61.26 12.90
N LYS A 89 -9.64 -61.47 13.97
CA LYS A 89 -9.15 -60.39 14.83
C LYS A 89 -8.18 -59.45 14.12
N ASP A 90 -7.19 -59.97 13.40
CA ASP A 90 -6.22 -59.13 12.66
C ASP A 90 -6.91 -58.31 11.55
N LEU A 91 -7.89 -58.92 10.86
CA LEU A 91 -8.70 -58.22 9.87
C LEU A 91 -9.58 -57.14 10.52
N GLU A 92 -10.22 -57.44 11.64
CA GLU A 92 -11.02 -56.48 12.40
C GLU A 92 -10.15 -55.30 12.87
N ASP A 93 -8.98 -55.56 13.44
CA ASP A 93 -8.02 -54.54 13.88
C ASP A 93 -7.58 -53.64 12.72
N LYS A 94 -7.30 -54.22 11.53
CA LYS A 94 -6.94 -53.46 10.32
C LYS A 94 -8.10 -52.63 9.78
N VAL A 95 -9.32 -53.16 9.81
CA VAL A 95 -10.53 -52.43 9.41
C VAL A 95 -10.78 -51.26 10.37
N GLN A 96 -10.70 -51.49 11.68
CA GLN A 96 -10.85 -50.44 12.70
C GLN A 96 -9.79 -49.36 12.53
N LYS A 97 -8.52 -49.74 12.31
CA LYS A 97 -7.43 -48.80 12.02
C LYS A 97 -7.69 -47.98 10.75
N SER A 98 -8.16 -48.61 9.68
CA SER A 98 -8.54 -47.91 8.44
C SER A 98 -9.70 -46.93 8.64
N VAL A 99 -10.69 -47.29 9.46
CA VAL A 99 -11.80 -46.39 9.83
C VAL A 99 -11.28 -45.20 10.65
N ALA A 100 -10.43 -45.44 11.65
CA ALA A 100 -9.81 -44.40 12.46
C ALA A 100 -8.99 -43.41 11.62
N THR A 101 -8.13 -43.90 10.72
CA THR A 101 -7.34 -43.04 9.82
C THR A 101 -8.24 -42.21 8.90
N ARG A 102 -9.36 -42.75 8.40
CA ARG A 102 -10.32 -41.99 7.58
C ARG A 102 -11.04 -40.89 8.38
N GLN A 103 -11.38 -41.16 9.64
CA GLN A 103 -11.94 -40.15 10.53
C GLN A 103 -10.93 -39.03 10.80
N GLU A 104 -9.68 -39.38 11.11
CA GLU A 104 -8.61 -38.42 11.31
C GLU A 104 -8.36 -37.55 10.06
N ALA A 105 -8.34 -38.17 8.88
CA ALA A 105 -8.23 -37.44 7.61
C ALA A 105 -9.41 -36.48 7.40
N SER A 106 -10.64 -36.88 7.72
CA SER A 106 -11.82 -36.02 7.62
C SER A 106 -11.74 -34.83 8.58
N THR A 107 -11.32 -35.06 9.83
CA THR A 107 -11.09 -33.98 10.80
C THR A 107 -9.97 -33.05 10.36
N CYS A 108 -8.91 -33.58 9.76
CA CYS A 108 -7.79 -32.80 9.24
C CYS A 108 -8.22 -31.90 8.08
N ILE A 109 -9.05 -32.41 7.15
CA ILE A 109 -9.64 -31.64 6.05
C ILE A 109 -10.49 -30.49 6.60
N LEU A 110 -11.38 -30.75 7.56
CA LEU A 110 -12.23 -29.73 8.17
C LEU A 110 -11.41 -28.64 8.87
N ARG A 111 -10.39 -29.03 9.65
CA ARG A 111 -9.45 -28.07 10.26
C ARG A 111 -8.76 -27.21 9.22
N THR A 112 -8.28 -27.81 8.14
CA THR A 112 -7.59 -27.10 7.05
C THR A 112 -8.53 -26.09 6.39
N GLN A 113 -9.77 -26.49 6.11
CA GLN A 113 -10.79 -25.60 5.55
C GLN A 113 -11.09 -24.40 6.47
N CYS A 114 -11.20 -24.63 7.78
CA CYS A 114 -11.38 -23.56 8.77
C CYS A 114 -10.21 -22.58 8.76
N VAL A 115 -8.96 -23.08 8.79
CA VAL A 115 -7.77 -22.22 8.77
C VAL A 115 -7.69 -21.41 7.47
N ILE A 116 -7.95 -22.03 6.31
CA ILE A 116 -7.99 -21.32 5.02
C ILE A 116 -9.03 -20.20 5.04
N LYS A 117 -10.24 -20.48 5.53
CA LYS A 117 -11.33 -19.50 5.59
C LYS A 117 -10.98 -18.32 6.49
N ASP A 118 -10.41 -18.59 7.66
CA ASP A 118 -10.00 -17.55 8.61
C ASP A 118 -8.90 -16.66 8.02
N GLU A 119 -7.89 -17.25 7.37
CA GLU A 119 -6.80 -16.49 6.75
C GLU A 119 -7.25 -15.69 5.52
N LEU A 120 -8.17 -16.23 4.71
CA LEU A 120 -8.81 -15.47 3.62
C LEU A 120 -9.56 -14.25 4.15
N THR A 121 -10.34 -14.43 5.22
CA THR A 121 -11.11 -13.33 5.84
C THR A 121 -10.18 -12.26 6.40
N ARG A 122 -9.11 -12.65 7.11
CA ARG A 122 -8.10 -11.71 7.64
C ARG A 122 -7.40 -10.94 6.53
N THR A 123 -7.05 -11.63 5.44
CA THR A 123 -6.38 -11.01 4.29
C THR A 123 -7.32 -10.00 3.61
N ALA A 124 -8.59 -10.34 3.43
CA ALA A 124 -9.60 -9.44 2.88
C ALA A 124 -9.81 -8.20 3.77
N ASP A 125 -9.91 -8.38 5.09
CA ASP A 125 -10.04 -7.29 6.05
C ASP A 125 -8.82 -6.35 6.05
N ALA A 126 -7.61 -6.92 6.06
CA ALA A 126 -6.37 -6.15 6.00
C ALA A 126 -6.27 -5.36 4.69
N TRP A 127 -6.67 -5.97 3.57
CA TRP A 127 -6.73 -5.31 2.28
C TRP A 127 -7.73 -4.16 2.26
N TYR A 128 -8.95 -4.37 2.78
CA TYR A 128 -9.97 -3.34 2.86
C TYR A 128 -9.50 -2.14 3.69
N ARG A 129 -8.93 -2.38 4.87
CA ARG A 129 -8.39 -1.34 5.75
C ARG A 129 -7.26 -0.55 5.08
N THR A 130 -6.34 -1.25 4.42
CA THR A 130 -5.21 -0.62 3.71
C THR A 130 -5.69 0.21 2.54
N SER A 131 -6.62 -0.32 1.74
CA SER A 131 -7.22 0.39 0.61
C SER A 131 -7.98 1.64 1.03
N LYS A 132 -8.75 1.56 2.14
CA LYS A 132 -9.46 2.71 2.71
C LYS A 132 -8.47 3.78 3.21
N ALA A 133 -7.44 3.39 3.97
CA ALA A 133 -6.44 4.32 4.48
C ALA A 133 -5.67 5.04 3.36
N LEU A 134 -5.34 4.31 2.28
CA LEU A 134 -4.73 4.88 1.08
C LEU A 134 -5.67 5.87 0.37
N GLN A 135 -6.95 5.53 0.22
CA GLN A 135 -7.94 6.43 -0.38
C GLN A 135 -8.12 7.71 0.43
N GLU A 136 -8.17 7.61 1.75
CA GLU A 136 -8.24 8.78 2.66
C GLU A 136 -6.98 9.65 2.56
N ALA A 137 -5.79 9.04 2.42
CA ALA A 137 -4.54 9.77 2.20
C ALA A 137 -4.55 10.54 0.87
N VAL A 138 -4.96 9.89 -0.22
CA VAL A 138 -5.10 10.53 -1.55
C VAL A 138 -6.08 11.71 -1.48
N GLN A 139 -7.25 11.53 -0.86
CA GLN A 139 -8.23 12.62 -0.72
C GLN A 139 -7.68 13.81 0.09
N LYS A 140 -6.89 13.55 1.13
CA LYS A 140 -6.26 14.60 1.93
C LYS A 140 -5.24 15.38 1.11
N ASP A 141 -4.42 14.70 0.34
CA ASP A 141 -3.42 15.32 -0.52
C ASP A 141 -4.06 16.09 -1.68
N GLU A 142 -5.15 15.60 -2.28
CA GLU A 142 -5.93 16.31 -3.29
C GLU A 142 -6.50 17.63 -2.76
N ARG A 143 -7.08 17.62 -1.55
CA ARG A 143 -7.54 18.85 -0.88
C ARG A 143 -6.39 19.82 -0.63
N SER A 144 -5.23 19.30 -0.23
CA SER A 144 -4.04 20.12 0.00
C SER A 144 -3.55 20.75 -1.30
N LEU A 145 -3.53 20.00 -2.40
CA LEU A 145 -3.17 20.48 -3.73
C LEU A 145 -4.14 21.58 -4.21
N PHE A 146 -5.44 21.39 -4.00
CA PHE A 146 -6.45 22.41 -4.30
C PHE A 146 -6.20 23.72 -3.52
N ASN A 147 -5.89 23.62 -2.22
CA ASN A 147 -5.59 24.80 -1.40
C ASN A 147 -4.33 25.54 -1.89
N VAL A 148 -3.27 24.81 -2.22
CA VAL A 148 -2.03 25.39 -2.78
C VAL A 148 -2.30 26.07 -4.11
N HIS A 149 -3.12 25.47 -4.98
CA HIS A 149 -3.52 26.06 -6.25
C HIS A 149 -4.27 27.39 -6.07
N ASN A 150 -5.22 27.44 -5.13
CA ASN A 150 -5.94 28.67 -4.81
C ASN A 150 -5.00 29.75 -4.26
N LEU A 151 -4.08 29.38 -3.37
CA LEU A 151 -3.10 30.30 -2.81
C LEU A 151 -2.17 30.87 -3.89
N LEU A 152 -1.69 30.02 -4.81
CA LEU A 152 -0.89 30.46 -5.97
C LEU A 152 -1.64 31.47 -6.83
N LYS A 153 -2.95 31.26 -7.04
CA LYS A 153 -3.80 32.21 -7.78
C LYS A 153 -3.87 33.55 -7.06
N THR A 154 -4.17 33.55 -5.77
CA THR A 154 -4.25 34.77 -4.94
C THR A 154 -2.91 35.51 -4.90
N VAL A 155 -1.79 34.80 -4.72
CA VAL A 155 -0.44 35.38 -4.78
C VAL A 155 -0.18 36.00 -6.16
N GLY A 156 -0.58 35.32 -7.25
CA GLY A 156 -0.49 35.85 -8.61
C GLY A 156 -1.25 37.16 -8.80
N GLU A 157 -2.47 37.26 -8.27
CA GLU A 157 -3.28 38.49 -8.28
C GLU A 157 -2.61 39.62 -7.48
N HIS A 158 -2.06 39.32 -6.30
CA HIS A 158 -1.33 40.30 -5.49
C HIS A 158 -0.04 40.79 -6.15
N ILE A 159 0.70 39.90 -6.82
CA ILE A 159 1.88 40.28 -7.62
C ILE A 159 1.47 41.24 -8.73
N HIS A 160 0.42 40.91 -9.47
CA HIS A 160 -0.09 41.76 -10.55
C HIS A 160 -0.49 43.15 -10.03
N SER A 161 -1.30 43.20 -8.96
CA SER A 161 -1.72 44.44 -8.31
C SER A 161 -0.53 45.27 -7.82
N THR A 162 0.49 44.63 -7.22
CA THR A 162 1.69 45.33 -6.73
C THR A 162 2.54 45.88 -7.88
N LYS A 163 2.66 45.16 -9.00
CA LYS A 163 3.31 45.68 -10.22
C LYS A 163 2.57 46.89 -10.79
N GLN A 164 1.24 46.87 -10.79
CA GLN A 164 0.44 48.02 -11.23
C GLN A 164 0.64 49.24 -10.30
N ARG A 165 0.67 49.03 -8.98
CA ARG A 165 0.98 50.10 -8.01
C ARG A 165 2.37 50.68 -8.24
N LEU A 166 3.38 49.84 -8.48
CA LEU A 166 4.73 50.30 -8.81
C LEU A 166 4.78 51.11 -10.10
N ALA A 167 4.05 50.69 -11.14
CA ALA A 167 3.96 51.45 -12.39
C ALA A 167 3.36 52.84 -12.16
N SER A 168 2.25 52.92 -11.41
CA SER A 168 1.61 54.20 -11.05
C SER A 168 2.57 55.12 -10.28
N LEU A 169 3.26 54.60 -9.26
CA LEU A 169 4.23 55.39 -8.49
C LEU A 169 5.41 55.87 -9.35
N ASN A 170 5.83 55.07 -10.33
CA ASN A 170 6.90 55.44 -11.25
C ASN A 170 6.46 56.56 -12.21
N ASP A 171 5.19 56.53 -12.66
CA ASP A 171 4.61 57.61 -13.45
C ASP A 171 4.45 58.89 -12.60
N ASP A 172 4.04 58.76 -11.34
CA ASP A 172 3.99 59.89 -10.39
C ASP A 172 5.38 60.52 -10.21
N MET A 173 6.44 59.72 -10.03
CA MET A 173 7.81 60.24 -9.97
C MET A 173 8.19 61.01 -11.24
N ARG A 174 7.86 60.47 -12.43
CA ARG A 174 8.15 61.16 -13.70
C ARG A 174 7.44 62.51 -13.80
N VAL A 175 6.20 62.60 -13.31
CA VAL A 175 5.45 63.85 -13.27
C VAL A 175 6.09 64.84 -12.30
N GLN A 176 6.50 64.38 -11.11
CA GLN A 176 7.21 65.23 -10.15
C GLN A 176 8.56 65.71 -10.69
N ASP A 177 9.34 64.86 -11.37
CA ASP A 177 10.62 65.22 -11.97
C ASP A 177 10.45 66.29 -13.07
N ARG A 178 9.42 66.16 -13.91
CA ARG A 178 9.07 67.21 -14.89
C ARG A 178 8.70 68.52 -14.19
N GLY A 179 7.90 68.45 -13.14
CA GLY A 179 7.54 69.60 -12.31
C GLY A 179 8.77 70.28 -11.70
N ARG A 180 9.67 69.50 -11.09
CA ARG A 180 10.93 69.96 -10.51
C ARG A 180 11.80 70.66 -11.55
N ASN A 181 11.99 70.04 -12.71
CA ASN A 181 12.80 70.61 -13.79
C ASN A 181 12.23 71.95 -14.29
N LEU A 182 10.90 72.07 -14.38
CA LEU A 182 10.26 73.33 -14.74
C LEU A 182 10.50 74.43 -13.69
N GLN A 183 10.40 74.11 -12.40
CA GLN A 183 10.64 75.10 -11.34
C GLN A 183 12.12 75.50 -11.24
N LEU A 184 13.05 74.55 -11.39
CA LEU A 184 14.48 74.84 -11.49
C LEU A 184 14.79 75.75 -12.68
N TRP A 185 14.20 75.48 -13.85
CA TRP A 185 14.36 76.33 -15.04
C TRP A 185 13.83 77.75 -14.82
N ARG A 186 12.67 77.90 -14.16
CA ARG A 186 12.11 79.22 -13.79
C ARG A 186 13.04 79.97 -12.84
N LEU A 187 13.56 79.28 -11.82
CA LEU A 187 14.49 79.85 -10.85
C LEU A 187 15.78 80.33 -11.54
N GLN A 188 16.34 79.49 -12.43
CA GLN A 188 17.51 79.85 -13.23
C GLN A 188 17.22 81.05 -14.14
N THR A 189 16.05 81.11 -14.77
CA THR A 189 15.67 82.23 -15.65
C THR A 189 15.58 83.56 -14.88
N LEU A 190 15.12 83.53 -13.61
CA LEU A 190 15.07 84.71 -12.76
C LEU A 190 16.46 85.23 -12.38
N SER A 191 17.47 84.37 -12.31
CA SER A 191 18.85 84.77 -12.01
C SER A 191 19.50 85.63 -13.11
N TYR A 192 18.96 85.63 -14.33
CA TYR A 192 19.44 86.47 -15.44
C TYR A 192 18.83 87.87 -15.48
N ARG A 193 17.96 88.25 -14.51
CA ARG A 193 17.42 89.62 -14.46
C ARG A 193 18.46 90.64 -13.96
N PRO A 194 18.58 91.82 -14.59
CA PRO A 194 19.41 92.89 -14.07
C PRO A 194 18.97 93.30 -12.66
N GLY A 195 19.90 93.35 -11.70
CA GLY A 195 19.62 93.72 -10.30
C GLY A 195 19.29 92.55 -9.35
N ALA A 196 19.37 91.29 -9.82
CA ALA A 196 19.06 90.09 -9.03
C ALA A 196 19.90 89.92 -7.76
N GLU A 197 21.12 90.48 -7.72
CA GLU A 197 22.04 90.42 -6.58
C GLU A 197 21.44 91.00 -5.28
N HIS A 198 20.43 91.85 -5.38
CA HIS A 198 19.90 92.65 -4.25
C HIS A 198 18.47 92.29 -3.82
N ILE A 199 17.78 91.37 -4.50
CA ILE A 199 16.36 91.13 -4.23
C ILE A 199 16.02 89.64 -4.11
N ARG A 200 15.97 89.14 -2.87
CA ARG A 200 15.19 87.93 -2.53
C ARG A 200 13.70 88.25 -2.58
N ASP A 201 13.21 88.49 -3.78
CA ASP A 201 11.81 88.84 -4.03
C ASP A 201 10.86 87.68 -3.68
N ALA A 202 9.60 88.01 -3.37
CA ALA A 202 8.54 87.06 -3.06
C ALA A 202 8.39 85.90 -4.09
N PRO A 203 8.59 86.08 -5.41
CA PRO A 203 8.53 84.99 -6.39
C PRO A 203 9.66 83.95 -6.25
N VAL A 204 10.87 84.35 -5.83
CA VAL A 204 11.99 83.43 -5.63
C VAL A 204 11.70 82.52 -4.44
N LYS A 205 11.27 83.10 -3.31
CA LYS A 205 10.85 82.32 -2.13
C LYS A 205 9.73 81.33 -2.45
N LYS A 206 8.73 81.76 -3.24
CA LYS A 206 7.64 80.87 -3.66
C LYS A 206 8.14 79.67 -4.48
N LEU A 207 9.09 79.88 -5.39
CA LEU A 207 9.69 78.78 -6.17
C LEU A 207 10.53 77.84 -5.30
N GLU A 208 11.26 78.37 -4.33
CA GLU A 208 12.01 77.58 -3.34
C GLU A 208 11.06 76.71 -2.49
N GLU A 209 9.94 77.27 -2.03
CA GLU A 209 8.88 76.53 -1.32
C GLU A 209 8.23 75.44 -2.20
N GLU A 210 7.93 75.76 -3.46
CA GLU A 210 7.39 74.79 -4.43
C GLU A 210 8.38 73.65 -4.70
N LEU A 211 9.68 73.93 -4.82
CA LEU A 211 10.73 72.93 -4.95
C LEU A 211 10.83 72.04 -3.71
N GLY A 212 10.82 72.62 -2.50
CA GLY A 212 10.82 71.86 -1.25
C GLY A 212 9.60 70.94 -1.13
N ASN A 213 8.42 71.40 -1.57
CA ASN A 213 7.21 70.59 -1.61
C ASN A 213 7.31 69.42 -2.60
N ILE A 214 7.93 69.63 -3.77
CA ILE A 214 8.17 68.56 -4.75
C ILE A 214 9.18 67.55 -4.20
N GLU A 215 10.23 67.99 -3.53
CA GLU A 215 11.23 67.10 -2.92
C GLU A 215 10.62 66.23 -1.80
N ASN A 216 9.78 66.81 -0.95
CA ASN A 216 9.04 66.07 0.08
C ASN A 216 8.10 65.02 -0.53
N ARG A 217 7.37 65.37 -1.61
CA ARG A 217 6.53 64.41 -2.33
C ARG A 217 7.35 63.30 -2.98
N ASN A 218 8.48 63.64 -3.59
CA ASN A 218 9.40 62.67 -4.17
C ASN A 218 9.94 61.69 -3.14
N ALA A 219 10.28 62.16 -1.93
CA ALA A 219 10.71 61.29 -0.85
C ALA A 219 9.60 60.29 -0.47
N PHE A 220 8.35 60.75 -0.34
CA PHE A 220 7.19 59.90 -0.06
C PHE A 220 6.93 58.86 -1.15
N VAL A 221 6.98 59.25 -2.42
CA VAL A 221 6.78 58.32 -3.55
C VAL A 221 7.90 57.28 -3.61
N LYS A 222 9.16 57.68 -3.40
CA LYS A 222 10.31 56.76 -3.35
C LYS A 222 10.19 55.76 -2.21
N GLU A 223 9.76 56.19 -1.03
CA GLU A 223 9.49 55.29 0.09
C GLU A 223 8.37 54.29 -0.25
N GLY A 224 7.27 54.78 -0.84
CA GLY A 224 6.18 53.94 -1.32
C GLY A 224 6.64 52.90 -2.36
N MET A 225 7.54 53.28 -3.27
CA MET A 225 8.16 52.36 -4.23
C MET A 225 9.01 51.31 -3.52
N GLY A 226 9.83 51.70 -2.56
CA GLY A 226 10.66 50.77 -1.78
C GLY A 226 9.82 49.70 -1.08
N ARG A 227 8.75 50.11 -0.38
CA ARG A 227 7.82 49.18 0.28
C ARG A 227 7.13 48.23 -0.70
N ASN A 228 6.72 48.72 -1.87
CA ASN A 228 6.08 47.86 -2.88
C ASN A 228 7.07 46.92 -3.58
N GLN A 229 8.34 47.33 -3.75
CA GLN A 229 9.40 46.45 -4.26
C GLN A 229 9.71 45.33 -3.27
N GLU A 230 9.79 45.65 -1.98
CA GLU A 230 9.97 44.65 -0.92
C GLU A 230 8.79 43.67 -0.85
N LEU A 231 7.55 44.18 -0.90
CA LEU A 231 6.36 43.34 -0.96
C LEU A 231 6.36 42.44 -2.20
N LEU A 232 6.78 42.96 -3.35
CA LEU A 232 6.87 42.17 -4.58
C LEU A 232 7.87 41.02 -4.43
N PHE A 233 9.03 41.28 -3.82
CA PHE A 233 10.04 40.25 -3.54
C PHE A 233 9.48 39.16 -2.61
N GLN A 234 8.79 39.54 -1.53
CA GLN A 234 8.16 38.60 -0.61
C GLN A 234 7.09 37.73 -1.30
N LEU A 235 6.27 38.35 -2.17
CA LEU A 235 5.25 37.62 -2.93
C LEU A 235 5.86 36.66 -3.96
N ASP A 236 6.97 37.03 -4.61
CA ASP A 236 7.68 36.15 -5.54
C ASP A 236 8.33 34.97 -4.80
N GLU A 237 8.88 35.20 -3.59
CA GLU A 237 9.40 34.12 -2.73
C GLU A 237 8.29 33.16 -2.30
N GLU A 238 7.13 33.70 -1.88
CA GLU A 238 5.97 32.89 -1.51
C GLU A 238 5.43 32.08 -2.70
N LYS A 239 5.36 32.70 -3.88
CA LYS A 239 4.98 32.00 -5.12
C LYS A 239 5.92 30.82 -5.41
N LEU A 240 7.23 31.00 -5.22
CA LEU A 240 8.21 29.93 -5.42
C LEU A 240 8.00 28.78 -4.41
N LYS A 241 7.81 29.10 -3.13
CA LYS A 241 7.53 28.11 -2.07
C LYS A 241 6.27 27.29 -2.40
N GLN A 242 5.19 27.96 -2.78
CA GLN A 242 3.94 27.28 -3.12
C GLN A 242 4.04 26.45 -4.40
N THR A 243 4.82 26.89 -5.39
CA THR A 243 5.08 26.12 -6.61
C THR A 243 5.83 24.82 -6.29
N LEU A 244 6.87 24.90 -5.46
CA LEU A 244 7.62 23.73 -5.04
C LEU A 244 6.74 22.74 -4.26
N LEU A 245 5.89 23.25 -3.35
CA LEU A 245 4.95 22.42 -2.61
C LEU A 245 3.94 21.73 -3.53
N MET A 246 3.43 22.44 -4.54
CA MET A 246 2.53 21.86 -5.54
C MET A 246 3.18 20.71 -6.31
N GLU A 247 4.44 20.86 -6.73
CA GLU A 247 5.19 19.78 -7.40
C GLU A 247 5.40 18.57 -6.49
N GLN A 248 5.75 18.80 -5.22
CA GLN A 248 5.92 17.73 -4.23
C GLN A 248 4.62 16.95 -4.02
N LEU A 249 3.51 17.65 -3.83
CA LEU A 249 2.18 17.04 -3.67
C LEU A 249 1.75 16.29 -4.93
N THR A 250 2.02 16.83 -6.11
CA THR A 250 1.69 16.18 -7.40
C THR A 250 2.47 14.87 -7.56
N LYS A 251 3.77 14.87 -7.26
CA LYS A 251 4.60 13.66 -7.29
C LYS A 251 4.12 12.62 -6.26
N LYS A 252 3.79 13.08 -5.04
CA LYS A 252 3.27 12.21 -3.98
C LYS A 252 1.95 11.56 -4.39
N LEU A 253 1.00 12.34 -4.91
CA LEU A 253 -0.28 11.84 -5.41
C LEU A 253 -0.12 10.87 -6.57
N PHE A 254 0.83 11.11 -7.48
CA PHE A 254 1.12 10.17 -8.55
C PHE A 254 1.55 8.81 -7.99
N ILE A 255 2.52 8.79 -7.08
CA ILE A 255 3.00 7.56 -6.44
C ILE A 255 1.87 6.88 -5.65
N GLU A 256 1.10 7.62 -4.85
CA GLU A 256 0.01 7.07 -4.05
C GLU A 256 -1.10 6.48 -4.93
N ARG A 257 -1.45 7.12 -6.05
CA ARG A 257 -2.41 6.58 -7.02
C ARG A 257 -1.90 5.35 -7.73
N GLU A 258 -0.63 5.33 -8.15
CA GLU A 258 0.00 4.14 -8.73
C GLU A 258 0.03 2.98 -7.73
N ASN A 259 0.35 3.25 -6.46
CA ASN A 259 0.29 2.23 -5.40
C ASN A 259 -1.14 1.72 -5.19
N CYS A 260 -2.14 2.60 -5.18
CA CYS A 260 -3.56 2.22 -5.09
C CYS A 260 -3.99 1.35 -6.28
N LEU A 261 -3.59 1.72 -7.51
CA LEU A 261 -3.94 0.99 -8.72
C LEU A 261 -3.17 -0.33 -8.83
N GLY A 262 -1.90 -0.36 -8.41
CA GLY A 262 -1.08 -1.56 -8.34
C GLY A 262 -1.63 -2.60 -7.36
N LEU A 263 -2.09 -2.16 -6.18
CA LEU A 263 -2.77 -3.02 -5.20
C LEU A 263 -4.14 -3.52 -5.69
N ARG A 264 -4.80 -2.81 -6.60
CA ARG A 264 -6.06 -3.25 -7.23
C ARG A 264 -5.82 -4.23 -8.39
N ARG A 265 -4.74 -4.06 -9.15
CA ARG A 265 -4.39 -4.93 -10.30
C ARG A 265 -3.88 -6.30 -9.87
N THR A 266 -3.17 -6.40 -8.74
CA THR A 266 -2.63 -7.68 -8.24
C THR A 266 -3.72 -8.67 -7.84
N ILE A 267 -4.95 -8.23 -7.58
CA ILE A 267 -6.05 -9.09 -7.15
C ILE A 267 -7.02 -9.42 -8.30
N ALA A 268 -7.09 -8.56 -9.34
CA ALA A 268 -7.92 -8.82 -10.52
C ALA A 268 -7.37 -9.93 -11.45
N VAL A 269 -6.21 -10.53 -11.13
CA VAL A 269 -5.52 -11.52 -11.97
C VAL A 269 -5.93 -12.96 -11.68
N GLU A 270 -6.74 -13.23 -10.65
CA GLU A 270 -7.34 -14.55 -10.46
C GLU A 270 -8.86 -14.39 -10.39
N GLU A 271 -9.58 -15.15 -11.20
CA GLU A 271 -11.04 -15.17 -11.37
C GLU A 271 -11.81 -15.58 -10.10
N MET A 272 -11.46 -15.07 -8.93
CA MET A 272 -12.30 -15.08 -7.74
C MET A 272 -13.03 -13.74 -7.67
N GLY A 273 -14.26 -13.72 -8.18
CA GLY A 273 -15.14 -12.58 -8.03
C GLY A 273 -15.25 -12.18 -6.55
N LEU A 274 -14.80 -10.97 -6.23
CA LEU A 274 -15.09 -10.29 -4.95
C LEU A 274 -16.60 -10.12 -4.68
N GLN A 275 -17.45 -10.46 -5.65
CA GLN A 275 -18.91 -10.48 -5.52
C GLN A 275 -19.41 -11.48 -4.46
N ASP A 276 -18.63 -12.51 -4.11
CA ASP A 276 -19.01 -13.44 -3.03
C ASP A 276 -18.72 -12.91 -1.62
N TYR A 277 -18.01 -11.79 -1.48
CA TYR A 277 -17.70 -11.16 -0.18
C TYR A 277 -18.51 -9.89 0.09
N VAL A 278 -19.33 -9.42 -0.86
CA VAL A 278 -20.14 -8.18 -0.75
C VAL A 278 -21.63 -8.46 -0.91
N THR A 279 -22.10 -9.58 -0.39
CA THR A 279 -23.53 -9.74 -0.08
C THR A 279 -23.68 -9.89 1.43
N ASP A 280 -24.27 -8.85 2.02
CA ASP A 280 -24.65 -8.66 3.42
C ASP A 280 -23.63 -7.94 4.32
N LEU A 281 -23.40 -6.65 4.03
CA LEU A 281 -23.25 -5.57 5.02
C LEU A 281 -23.65 -4.20 4.41
#